data_AF-A0A519LWS8-F1
#
_entry.id   AF-A0A519LWS8-F1
#
_cell.length_a   1.000
_cell.length_b   1.000
_cell.length_c   1.000
_cell.angle_alpha   90.00
_cell.angle_beta   90.00
_cell.angle_gamma   90.00
#
_symmetry.space_group_name_H-M   'P 1'
#
loop_
_entity.id
_entity.type
_entity.pdbx_description
1 polymer ?
#
loop_
_entity_poly.entity_id
_entity_poly.type
_entity_poly.pdbx_seq_one_letter_code
_entity_poly.pdbx_strand_id
1 'polypeptide(L)'
;MKPKLLLLLLLLLTLSAQAQIVNIPDPAFKSFLLLSSTTNNTAKDSNGTSIKVDANNDSEIQLAEALAVYELKLNNSSIISMEGIASFSNLTRLDCSFND
;
A
#
# COMPACT_ATOMS: atom_id res chain seq x y z
N MET A 1 17.41 35.63 -19.52
CA MET A 1 16.81 34.28 -19.70
C MET A 1 17.19 33.28 -18.58
N LYS A 2 18.35 33.42 -17.91
CA LYS A 2 18.83 32.49 -16.87
C LYS A 2 18.14 32.51 -15.48
N PRO A 3 17.61 33.64 -14.94
CA PRO A 3 17.07 33.63 -13.56
C PRO A 3 15.69 32.96 -13.47
N LYS A 4 14.88 33.04 -14.52
CA LYS A 4 13.57 32.37 -14.60
C LYS A 4 13.71 30.84 -14.66
N LEU A 5 14.76 30.35 -15.32
CA LEU A 5 15.08 28.92 -15.38
C LEU A 5 15.55 28.41 -14.01
N LEU A 6 16.36 29.19 -13.30
CA LEU A 6 16.83 28.86 -11.95
C LEU A 6 15.66 28.83 -10.94
N LEU A 7 14.73 29.78 -11.05
CA LEU A 7 13.52 29.83 -10.23
C LEU A 7 12.59 28.64 -10.49
N LEU A 8 12.42 28.25 -11.76
CA LEU A 8 11.65 27.08 -12.14
C LEU A 8 12.27 25.79 -11.57
N LEU A 9 13.61 25.67 -11.61
CA LEU A 9 14.35 24.55 -11.04
C LEU A 9 14.19 24.48 -9.50
N LEU A 10 14.22 25.62 -8.82
CA LEU A 10 13.96 25.69 -7.38
C LEU A 10 12.52 25.30 -7.02
N LEU A 11 11.54 25.70 -7.85
CA LEU A 11 10.14 25.35 -7.63
C LEU A 11 9.91 23.82 -7.79
N LEU A 12 10.57 23.20 -8.77
CA LEU A 12 10.51 21.76 -9.02
C LEU A 12 11.10 20.92 -7.87
N LEU A 13 12.09 21.45 -7.14
CA LEU A 13 12.68 20.80 -5.96
C LEU A 13 11.74 20.78 -4.75
N THR A 14 10.70 21.64 -4.74
CA THR A 14 9.70 21.70 -3.67
C THR A 14 8.46 20.85 -3.93
N LEU A 15 8.34 20.23 -5.10
CA LEU A 15 7.36 19.15 -5.29
C LEU A 15 7.85 17.94 -4.49
N SER A 16 7.48 17.89 -3.21
CA SER A 16 7.52 16.65 -2.45
C SER A 16 6.73 15.61 -3.22
N ALA A 17 7.37 14.50 -3.57
CA ALA A 17 6.72 13.37 -4.19
C ALA A 17 5.75 12.77 -3.15
N GLN A 18 4.51 13.28 -3.09
CA GLN A 18 3.45 12.60 -2.38
C GLN A 18 3.18 11.29 -3.13
N ALA A 19 3.47 10.17 -2.49
CA ALA A 19 3.02 8.89 -2.99
C ALA A 19 1.48 8.89 -3.01
N GLN A 20 0.90 8.46 -4.12
CA GLN A 20 -0.55 8.41 -4.26
C GLN A 20 -1.13 7.45 -3.21
N ILE A 21 -2.03 7.94 -2.36
CA ILE A 21 -2.70 7.13 -1.34
C ILE A 21 -3.76 6.25 -2.01
N VAL A 22 -3.82 4.98 -1.62
CA VAL A 22 -4.85 4.02 -2.05
C VAL A 22 -6.13 4.25 -1.25
N ASN A 23 -7.26 4.42 -1.93
CA ASN A 23 -8.56 4.53 -1.27
C ASN A 23 -9.01 3.15 -0.75
N ILE A 24 -9.02 2.98 0.58
CA ILE A 24 -9.47 1.77 1.26
C ILE A 24 -10.54 2.18 2.28
N PRO A 25 -11.82 2.27 1.87
CA PRO A 25 -12.89 2.78 2.73
C PRO A 25 -13.31 1.79 3.82
N ASP A 26 -13.06 0.49 3.64
CA ASP A 26 -13.32 -0.53 4.65
C ASP A 26 -12.25 -0.49 5.76
N PRO A 27 -12.62 -0.15 7.01
CA PRO A 27 -11.65 -0.03 8.09
C PRO A 27 -11.06 -1.38 8.52
N ALA A 28 -11.78 -2.49 8.37
CA ALA A 28 -11.26 -3.82 8.69
C ALA A 28 -10.19 -4.22 7.66
N PHE A 29 -10.43 -3.95 6.37
CA PHE A 29 -9.44 -4.19 5.33
C PHE A 29 -8.18 -3.34 5.54
N LYS A 30 -8.34 -2.02 5.78
CA LYS A 30 -7.21 -1.13 6.07
C LYS A 30 -6.44 -1.59 7.31
N SER A 31 -7.14 -1.91 8.41
CA SER A 31 -6.47 -2.36 9.64
C SER A 31 -5.67 -3.64 9.43
N PHE A 32 -6.16 -4.58 8.63
CA PHE A 32 -5.41 -5.81 8.32
C PHE A 32 -4.11 -5.53 7.58
N LEU A 33 -4.14 -4.62 6.62
CA LEU A 33 -2.95 -4.19 5.90
C LEU A 33 -1.95 -3.51 6.84
N LEU A 34 -2.42 -2.64 7.74
CA LEU A 34 -1.57 -1.97 8.73
C LEU A 34 -0.96 -2.93 9.77
N LEU A 35 -1.66 -4.02 10.09
CA LEU A 35 -1.17 -5.06 11.01
C LEU A 35 -0.14 -6.01 10.37
N SER A 36 0.02 -5.98 9.05
CA SER A 36 1.04 -6.79 8.38
C SER A 36 2.45 -6.49 8.93
N SER A 37 3.28 -7.51 9.01
CA SER A 37 4.64 -7.38 9.53
C SER A 37 5.55 -8.43 8.90
N THR A 38 6.86 -8.27 9.11
CA THR A 38 7.85 -9.27 8.69
C THR A 38 7.77 -10.59 9.47
N THR A 39 6.95 -10.65 10.52
CA THR A 39 6.81 -11.82 11.40
C THR A 39 5.45 -12.50 11.27
N ASN A 40 4.48 -11.90 10.59
CA ASN A 40 3.19 -12.52 10.29
C ASN A 40 3.07 -12.87 8.80
N ASN A 41 2.15 -13.75 8.45
CA ASN A 41 1.98 -14.22 7.08
C ASN A 41 0.92 -13.42 6.30
N THR A 42 0.63 -12.18 6.72
CA THR A 42 -0.47 -11.36 6.19
C THR A 42 -0.17 -10.86 4.77
N ALA A 43 1.03 -10.33 4.54
CA ALA A 43 1.46 -9.83 3.24
C ALA A 43 2.86 -10.35 2.90
N LYS A 44 3.09 -10.71 1.64
CA LYS A 44 4.40 -11.19 1.17
C LYS A 44 4.84 -10.50 -0.11
N ASP A 45 6.15 -10.36 -0.25
CA ASP A 45 6.80 -9.85 -1.45
C ASP A 45 6.93 -10.93 -2.56
N SER A 46 7.59 -10.57 -3.66
CA SER A 46 7.85 -11.47 -4.80
C SER A 46 8.71 -12.69 -4.46
N ASN A 47 9.44 -12.66 -3.35
CA ASN A 47 10.25 -13.78 -2.86
C ASN A 47 9.48 -14.66 -1.86
N GLY A 48 8.20 -14.36 -1.60
CA GLY A 48 7.40 -15.04 -0.60
C GLY A 48 7.78 -14.70 0.85
N THR A 49 8.56 -13.63 1.04
CA THR A 49 9.01 -13.13 2.35
C THR A 49 7.92 -12.24 2.94
N SER A 50 7.61 -12.44 4.22
CA SER A 50 6.65 -11.59 4.93
C SER A 50 7.13 -10.14 5.00
N ILE A 51 6.24 -9.19 4.72
CA ILE A 51 6.53 -7.76 4.70
C ILE A 51 5.50 -6.96 5.50
N LYS A 52 5.93 -5.79 5.98
CA LYS A 52 5.02 -4.73 6.42
C LYS A 52 4.58 -3.94 5.19
N VAL A 53 3.26 -3.83 4.96
CA VAL A 53 2.71 -3.09 3.82
C VAL A 53 2.88 -1.60 4.03
N ASP A 54 2.45 -1.06 5.18
CA ASP A 54 2.73 0.33 5.60
C ASP A 54 4.22 0.47 5.95
N ALA A 55 5.05 0.62 4.92
CA ALA A 55 6.50 0.61 5.03
C ALA A 55 7.02 1.90 5.67
N ASN A 56 6.32 3.02 5.48
CA ASN A 56 6.73 4.32 6.00
C ASN A 56 6.14 4.67 7.38
N ASN A 57 5.22 3.85 7.92
CA ASN A 57 4.58 4.04 9.22
C ASN A 57 3.69 5.29 9.32
N ASP A 58 3.09 5.74 8.21
CA ASP A 58 2.19 6.91 8.21
C ASP A 58 0.71 6.53 8.38
N SER A 59 0.42 5.24 8.59
CA SER A 59 -0.95 4.71 8.74
C SER A 59 -1.84 4.85 7.50
N GLU A 60 -1.27 5.21 6.36
CA GLU A 60 -1.88 5.14 5.04
C GLU A 60 -1.22 4.02 4.23
N ILE A 61 -1.90 3.59 3.16
CA ILE A 61 -1.31 2.67 2.18
C ILE A 61 -1.10 3.46 0.91
N GLN A 62 0.14 3.57 0.45
CA GLN A 62 0.43 4.27 -0.80
C GLN A 62 0.60 3.28 -1.96
N LEU A 63 0.47 3.79 -3.19
CA LEU A 63 0.54 2.97 -4.40
C LEU A 63 1.85 2.19 -4.47
N ALA A 64 2.98 2.81 -4.11
CA ALA A 64 4.28 2.13 -4.09
C ALA A 64 4.33 0.95 -3.11
N GLU A 65 3.65 1.07 -1.97
CA GLU A 65 3.54 0.01 -0.98
C GLU A 65 2.64 -1.14 -1.48
N ALA A 66 1.49 -0.80 -2.06
CA ALA A 66 0.59 -1.78 -2.67
C ALA A 66 1.27 -2.58 -3.80
N LEU A 67 2.15 -1.94 -4.58
CA LEU A 67 2.94 -2.57 -5.64
C LEU A 67 4.00 -3.54 -5.10
N ALA A 68 4.43 -3.42 -3.84
CA ALA A 68 5.40 -4.34 -3.25
C ALA A 68 4.79 -5.69 -2.83
N VAL A 69 3.46 -5.77 -2.78
CA VAL A 69 2.73 -6.94 -2.28
C VAL A 69 2.37 -7.88 -3.43
N TYR A 70 2.75 -9.15 -3.26
CA TYR A 70 2.48 -10.24 -4.20
C TYR A 70 1.47 -11.25 -3.66
N GLU A 71 1.33 -11.33 -2.33
CA GLU A 71 0.40 -12.25 -1.71
C GLU A 71 -0.27 -11.59 -0.49
N LEU A 72 -1.59 -11.74 -0.37
CA LEU A 72 -2.37 -11.28 0.79
C LEU A 72 -3.16 -12.45 1.38
N LYS A 73 -3.12 -12.55 2.71
CA LYS A 73 -3.96 -13.45 3.51
C LYS A 73 -4.78 -12.62 4.49
N LEU A 74 -6.07 -12.52 4.20
CA LEU A 74 -7.07 -11.67 4.85
C LEU A 74 -8.21 -12.51 5.43
N ASN A 75 -7.93 -13.74 5.85
CA ASN A 75 -8.94 -14.68 6.31
C ASN A 75 -9.51 -14.31 7.68
N ASN A 76 -10.83 -14.49 7.88
CA ASN A 76 -11.52 -14.25 9.17
C ASN A 76 -11.34 -12.81 9.70
N SER A 77 -11.61 -11.82 8.84
CA SER A 77 -11.29 -10.41 9.10
C SER A 77 -12.51 -9.49 9.17
N SER A 78 -13.72 -10.02 8.99
CA SER A 78 -14.96 -9.23 8.89
C SER A 78 -14.87 -8.10 7.86
N ILE A 79 -14.18 -8.35 6.73
CA ILE A 79 -14.04 -7.40 5.63
C ILE A 79 -15.33 -7.41 4.81
N ILE A 80 -15.98 -6.26 4.70
CA ILE A 80 -17.25 -6.08 3.99
C ILE A 80 -17.00 -5.61 2.55
N SER A 81 -15.93 -4.83 2.33
CA SER A 81 -15.54 -4.32 1.01
C SER A 81 -14.04 -4.46 0.74
N MET A 82 -13.72 -4.97 -0.45
CA MET A 82 -12.36 -5.05 -0.99
C MET A 82 -12.01 -3.85 -1.87
N GLU A 83 -12.77 -2.74 -1.81
CA GLU A 83 -12.42 -1.52 -2.53
C GLU A 83 -10.98 -1.09 -2.18
N GLY A 84 -10.21 -0.73 -3.21
CA GLY A 84 -8.78 -0.45 -3.12
C GLY A 84 -7.88 -1.62 -3.51
N ILE A 85 -8.37 -2.87 -3.50
CA ILE A 85 -7.57 -4.07 -3.85
C ILE A 85 -6.98 -4.01 -5.26
N ALA A 86 -7.63 -3.34 -6.21
CA ALA A 86 -7.14 -3.17 -7.57
C ALA A 86 -5.81 -2.40 -7.65
N SER A 87 -5.42 -1.67 -6.61
CA SER A 87 -4.14 -0.95 -6.55
C SER A 87 -2.95 -1.89 -6.26
N PHE A 88 -3.22 -3.12 -5.81
CA PHE A 88 -2.21 -4.16 -5.57
C PHE A 88 -1.95 -4.93 -6.87
N SER A 89 -1.46 -4.25 -7.92
CA SER A 89 -1.41 -4.81 -9.28
C SER A 89 -0.43 -5.97 -9.46
N ASN A 90 0.53 -6.14 -8.55
CA ASN A 90 1.45 -7.28 -8.52
C ASN A 90 0.91 -8.47 -7.69
N LEU A 91 -0.29 -8.34 -7.11
CA LEU A 91 -0.91 -9.40 -6.32
C LEU A 91 -1.20 -10.63 -7.18
N THR A 92 -0.54 -11.73 -6.86
CA THR A 92 -0.69 -13.02 -7.55
C THR A 92 -1.51 -14.02 -6.74
N ARG A 93 -1.60 -13.83 -5.42
CA ARG A 93 -2.42 -14.66 -4.55
C ARG A 93 -3.19 -13.82 -3.53
N LEU A 94 -4.49 -14.06 -3.47
CA LEU A 94 -5.39 -13.48 -2.48
C LEU A 94 -6.16 -14.59 -1.79
N ASP A 95 -6.02 -14.69 -0.48
CA ASP A 95 -6.89 -15.49 0.37
C ASP A 95 -7.75 -14.55 1.21
N CYS A 96 -9.03 -14.45 0.87
CA CYS A 96 -10.04 -13.67 1.58
C CYS A 96 -11.15 -14.55 2.16
N SER A 97 -10.86 -15.83 2.39
CA SER A 97 -11.84 -16.79 2.92
C SER A 97 -12.38 -16.37 4.30
N PHE A 98 -13.63 -16.76 4.60
CA PHE A 98 -14.28 -16.50 5.90
C PHE A 98 -14.42 -15.01 6.22
N ASN A 99 -14.72 -14.18 5.23
CA ASN A 99 -15.26 -12.84 5.43
C ASN A 99 -16.75 -12.89 5.04
N ASP A 100 -17.63 -12.59 6.00
CA ASP A 100 -19.09 -12.56 5.85
C ASP A 100 -19.61 -11.12 5.86
#